data_AF-A0A521UQQ1-F1
#
_entry.id   AF-A0A521UQQ1-F1
#
_cell.length_a   1.000
_cell.length_b   1.000
_cell.length_c   1.000
_cell.angle_alpha   90.00
_cell.angle_beta   90.00
_cell.angle_gamma   90.00
#
_symmetry.space_group_name_H-M   'P 1'
#
loop_
_entity.id
_entity.type
_entity.pdbx_description
1 polymer ?
#
loop_
_entity_poly.entity_id
_entity_poly.type
_entity_poly.pdbx_seq_one_letter_code
_entity_poly.pdbx_strand_id
1 'polypeptide(L)'
;MNTLRTISFTFLALVFSASLSAQSHSIEFKIELLSDHMTWGVFVRPDNTISPSDNISTGSGQVTIVAPLDFTFSNFKNVSGTWIENARVNAPAEAPDKSYVSFGFVADEPRISLMPNEETMLFTFTCNGVHANEISLFDNNTDPFAAPNSYSSNPGNDIGVIDFSSPNGVVSYHYSGIYGNTPAFGTNDVIAAANEED
;
A
#
# COMPACT_ATOMS: atom_id res chain seq x y z
N MET A 1 68.73 27.84 19.37
CA MET A 1 68.29 27.36 18.05
C MET A 1 67.58 26.03 18.23
N ASN A 2 66.43 25.88 17.57
CA ASN A 2 65.63 24.67 17.31
C ASN A 2 64.61 24.31 18.42
N THR A 3 63.41 24.90 18.44
CA THR A 3 62.19 24.72 17.60
C THR A 3 61.19 23.71 18.16
N LEU A 4 60.04 24.27 18.56
CA LEU A 4 58.73 23.68 18.82
C LEU A 4 58.42 22.42 17.98
N ARG A 5 57.85 21.38 18.61
CA ARG A 5 56.94 20.43 17.94
C ARG A 5 55.79 20.05 18.86
N THR A 6 54.77 20.89 18.86
CA THR A 6 53.40 20.44 19.16
C THR A 6 52.92 19.75 17.89
N ILE A 7 52.72 18.43 17.93
CA ILE A 7 51.99 17.72 16.87
C ILE A 7 50.73 17.17 17.50
N SER A 8 49.64 17.87 17.22
CA SER A 8 48.28 17.38 17.39
C SER A 8 48.05 16.26 16.35
N PHE A 9 47.64 15.08 16.79
CA PHE A 9 46.99 14.10 15.91
C PHE A 9 45.66 13.70 16.55
N THR A 10 44.69 14.61 16.43
CA THR A 10 43.27 14.27 16.46
C THR A 10 42.98 13.35 15.27
N PHE A 11 43.22 12.04 15.43
CA PHE A 11 42.88 11.01 14.46
C PHE A 11 41.91 10.02 15.11
N LEU A 12 40.74 10.51 15.52
CA LEU A 12 39.69 9.66 16.12
C LEU A 12 38.27 9.99 15.63
N ALA A 13 38.09 10.83 14.62
CA ALA A 13 36.74 11.30 14.26
C ALA A 13 36.42 11.25 12.77
N LEU A 14 36.90 10.23 12.02
CA LEU A 14 36.58 10.17 10.60
C LEU A 14 36.55 8.77 9.95
N VAL A 15 36.06 7.72 10.61
CA VAL A 15 35.61 6.51 9.89
C VAL A 15 34.55 5.74 10.70
N PHE A 16 33.40 6.34 10.97
CA PHE A 16 32.21 5.53 11.29
C PHE A 16 30.93 6.23 10.81
N SER A 17 30.98 6.77 9.60
CA SER A 17 29.76 6.92 8.79
C SER A 17 29.45 5.56 8.20
N ALA A 18 29.17 4.56 9.05
CA ALA A 18 28.44 3.40 8.61
C ALA A 18 27.06 3.94 8.24
N SER A 19 26.84 4.17 6.95
CA SER A 19 25.52 4.44 6.42
C SER A 19 24.66 3.27 6.85
N LEU A 20 23.86 3.48 7.90
CA LEU A 20 22.72 2.66 8.22
C LEU A 20 21.77 2.86 7.03
N SER A 21 21.97 2.11 5.96
CA SER A 21 20.89 1.91 5.01
C SER A 21 19.82 1.21 5.83
N ALA A 22 18.78 1.95 6.21
CA ALA A 22 17.53 1.34 6.59
C ALA A 22 17.13 0.52 5.37
N GLN A 23 17.31 -0.80 5.44
CA GLN A 23 16.72 -1.70 4.47
C GLN A 23 15.22 -1.42 4.54
N SER A 24 14.69 -0.78 3.51
CA SER A 24 13.25 -0.55 3.36
C SER A 24 12.64 -1.92 3.13
N HIS A 25 12.08 -2.50 4.18
CA HIS A 25 11.42 -3.78 4.08
C HIS A 25 10.00 -3.55 3.58
N SER A 26 9.87 -3.31 2.27
CA SER A 26 8.82 -2.46 1.73
C SER A 26 7.91 -3.23 0.77
N ILE A 27 6.61 -3.23 1.08
CA ILE A 27 5.55 -3.78 0.26
C ILE A 27 4.64 -2.63 -0.14
N GLU A 28 4.43 -2.46 -1.44
CA GLU A 28 3.58 -1.41 -2.00
C GLU A 28 2.23 -1.98 -2.42
N PHE A 29 1.17 -1.18 -2.33
CA PHE A 29 -0.18 -1.56 -2.72
C PHE A 29 -0.57 -0.92 -4.05
N LYS A 30 -1.50 -1.54 -4.77
CA LYS A 30 -2.14 -0.97 -5.96
C LYS A 30 -3.60 -1.39 -6.02
N ILE A 31 -4.43 -0.54 -6.60
CA ILE A 31 -5.78 -0.86 -7.04
C ILE A 31 -5.89 -0.59 -8.54
N GLU A 32 -6.45 -1.52 -9.30
CA GLU A 32 -6.53 -1.42 -10.76
C GLU A 32 -7.80 -2.08 -11.32
N LEU A 33 -8.41 -1.44 -12.32
CA LEU A 33 -9.49 -2.02 -13.10
C LEU A 33 -8.93 -3.06 -14.06
N LEU A 34 -9.38 -4.31 -13.94
CA LEU A 34 -8.91 -5.41 -14.75
C LEU A 34 -9.38 -5.29 -16.21
N SER A 35 -8.78 -6.09 -17.08
CA SER A 35 -9.06 -6.11 -18.53
C SER A 35 -10.51 -6.41 -18.93
N ASP A 36 -11.36 -6.87 -18.01
CA ASP A 36 -12.80 -7.04 -18.25
C ASP A 36 -13.59 -5.74 -18.11
N HIS A 37 -12.93 -4.64 -17.74
CA HIS A 37 -13.50 -3.31 -17.52
C HIS A 37 -14.64 -3.26 -16.49
N MET A 38 -14.74 -4.26 -15.61
CA MET A 38 -15.78 -4.34 -14.59
C MET A 38 -15.22 -4.70 -13.21
N THR A 39 -14.21 -5.55 -13.18
CA THR A 39 -13.63 -6.09 -11.95
C THR A 39 -12.44 -5.25 -11.54
N TRP A 40 -12.40 -4.85 -10.28
CA TRP A 40 -11.25 -4.24 -9.65
C TRP A 40 -10.43 -5.28 -8.91
N GLY A 41 -9.11 -5.21 -9.06
CA GLY A 41 -8.15 -5.97 -8.27
C GLY A 41 -7.40 -5.07 -7.30
N VAL A 42 -7.21 -5.57 -6.07
CA VAL A 42 -6.27 -4.99 -5.11
C VAL A 42 -5.04 -5.90 -5.04
N PHE A 43 -3.87 -5.28 -5.16
CA PHE A 43 -2.59 -5.96 -5.29
C PHE A 43 -1.59 -5.48 -4.25
N VAL A 44 -0.64 -6.36 -3.93
CA VAL A 44 0.59 -6.01 -3.23
C VAL A 44 1.79 -6.41 -4.07
N ARG A 45 2.90 -5.71 -3.91
CA ARG A 45 4.16 -6.05 -4.56
C ARG A 45 5.34 -5.72 -3.65
N PRO A 46 6.29 -6.65 -3.44
CA PRO A 46 7.58 -6.33 -2.84
C PRO A 46 8.35 -5.35 -3.73
N ASP A 47 8.90 -4.29 -3.16
CA ASP A 47 9.78 -3.41 -3.94
C ASP A 47 11.07 -4.14 -4.39
N ASN A 48 11.87 -3.48 -5.21
CA ASN A 48 13.11 -4.07 -5.72
C ASN A 48 14.24 -4.20 -4.68
N THR A 49 13.99 -3.78 -3.44
CA THR A 49 14.98 -3.81 -2.35
C THR A 49 14.83 -5.05 -1.46
N ILE A 50 13.72 -5.78 -1.57
CA ILE A 50 13.48 -7.01 -0.83
C ILE A 50 13.32 -8.24 -1.71
N SER A 51 13.77 -9.38 -1.19
CA SER A 51 13.56 -10.68 -1.80
C SER A 51 12.99 -11.67 -0.78
N PRO A 52 11.67 -11.66 -0.57
CA PRO A 52 11.01 -12.59 0.36
C PRO A 52 11.32 -14.05 0.02
N SER A 53 11.48 -14.88 1.04
CA SER A 53 11.61 -16.32 0.89
C SER A 53 10.25 -16.99 0.69
N ASP A 54 10.27 -18.27 0.33
CA ASP A 54 9.05 -19.10 0.30
C ASP A 54 8.50 -19.43 1.69
N ASN A 55 9.15 -18.98 2.78
CA ASN A 55 8.72 -19.22 4.16
C ASN A 55 8.36 -17.91 4.89
N ILE A 56 7.45 -17.16 4.28
CA ILE A 56 6.73 -16.04 4.88
C ILE A 56 5.38 -16.41 5.48
N SER A 57 4.92 -15.61 6.45
CA SER A 57 3.53 -15.57 6.91
C SER A 57 3.05 -14.13 7.09
N THR A 58 1.85 -13.84 6.60
CA THR A 58 1.17 -12.56 6.83
C THR A 58 0.43 -12.59 8.17
N GLY A 59 0.76 -11.67 9.07
CA GLY A 59 0.18 -11.60 10.42
C GLY A 59 -0.85 -10.49 10.60
N SER A 60 -0.78 -9.43 9.79
CA SER A 60 -1.72 -8.31 9.82
C SER A 60 -1.89 -7.71 8.42
N GLY A 61 -3.00 -6.99 8.25
CA GLY A 61 -3.21 -6.17 7.07
C GLY A 61 -4.51 -5.39 7.12
N GLN A 62 -4.50 -4.26 6.42
CA GLN A 62 -5.67 -3.44 6.16
C GLN A 62 -5.53 -2.82 4.77
N VAL A 63 -6.61 -2.82 4.00
CA VAL A 63 -6.72 -2.02 2.78
C VAL A 63 -7.90 -1.07 2.97
N THR A 64 -7.71 0.23 2.77
CA THR A 64 -8.82 1.18 2.79
C THR A 64 -9.03 1.79 1.41
N ILE A 65 -10.23 1.61 0.87
CA ILE A 65 -10.67 2.22 -0.38
C ILE A 65 -11.32 3.56 -0.05
N VAL A 66 -10.92 4.58 -0.80
CA VAL A 66 -11.55 5.90 -0.83
C VAL A 66 -12.42 5.96 -2.08
N ALA A 67 -13.68 6.32 -1.93
CA ALA A 67 -14.71 6.26 -2.97
C ALA A 67 -15.74 7.42 -2.82
N PRO A 68 -16.62 7.67 -3.80
CA PRO A 68 -17.75 8.60 -3.65
C PRO A 68 -18.80 8.06 -2.67
N LEU A 69 -19.71 8.91 -2.20
CA LEU A 69 -20.69 8.57 -1.16
C LEU A 69 -21.64 7.42 -1.51
N ASP A 70 -22.00 7.27 -2.78
CA ASP A 70 -22.89 6.23 -3.29
C ASP A 70 -22.12 4.98 -3.75
N PHE A 71 -20.83 4.90 -3.44
CA PHE A 71 -20.02 3.71 -3.71
C PHE A 71 -20.56 2.49 -2.99
N THR A 72 -20.96 1.51 -3.81
CA THR A 72 -21.25 0.16 -3.38
C THR A 72 -20.52 -0.82 -4.28
N PHE A 73 -20.21 -2.00 -3.75
CA PHE A 73 -19.56 -3.05 -4.50
C PHE A 73 -20.33 -4.36 -4.40
N SER A 74 -20.03 -5.28 -5.30
CA SER A 74 -20.57 -6.63 -5.33
C SER A 74 -19.47 -7.61 -5.77
N ASN A 75 -19.80 -8.91 -5.80
CA ASN A 75 -18.89 -9.97 -6.27
C ASN A 75 -17.51 -9.97 -5.58
N PHE A 76 -17.48 -9.60 -4.29
CA PHE A 76 -16.26 -9.61 -3.51
C PHE A 76 -15.71 -11.03 -3.42
N LYS A 77 -14.43 -11.21 -3.76
CA LYS A 77 -13.76 -12.50 -3.77
C LYS A 77 -12.34 -12.36 -3.24
N ASN A 78 -12.01 -13.13 -2.22
CA ASN A 78 -10.64 -13.32 -1.76
C ASN A 78 -9.84 -14.12 -2.79
N VAL A 79 -8.61 -13.69 -3.06
CA VAL A 79 -7.66 -14.34 -3.98
C VAL A 79 -6.45 -14.83 -3.18
N SER A 80 -5.80 -13.94 -2.45
CA SER A 80 -4.71 -14.25 -1.52
C SER A 80 -4.97 -13.59 -0.18
N GLY A 81 -4.94 -14.39 0.87
CA GLY A 81 -5.43 -14.05 2.19
C GLY A 81 -6.95 -14.03 2.24
N THR A 82 -7.47 -14.09 3.46
CA THR A 82 -8.88 -13.85 3.74
C THR A 82 -9.04 -12.43 4.24
N TRP A 83 -9.85 -11.64 3.54
CA TRP A 83 -10.17 -10.26 3.85
C TRP A 83 -11.67 -10.10 4.03
N ILE A 84 -12.07 -9.16 4.89
CA ILE A 84 -13.49 -8.80 5.11
C ILE A 84 -13.62 -7.28 5.20
N GLU A 85 -14.71 -6.71 4.66
CA GLU A 85 -15.10 -5.33 4.99
C GLU A 85 -15.42 -5.30 6.49
N ASN A 86 -14.63 -4.55 7.26
CA ASN A 86 -14.77 -4.49 8.72
C ASN A 86 -15.11 -3.08 9.23
N ALA A 87 -14.99 -2.06 8.38
CA ALA A 87 -15.40 -0.70 8.72
C ALA A 87 -15.78 0.10 7.47
N ARG A 88 -16.73 1.02 7.65
CA ARG A 88 -17.11 2.01 6.66
C ARG A 88 -17.42 3.35 7.35
N VAL A 89 -16.91 4.43 6.79
CA VAL A 89 -17.26 5.80 7.19
C VAL A 89 -17.67 6.56 5.94
N ASN A 90 -18.86 7.18 5.97
CA ASN A 90 -19.37 7.99 4.87
C ASN A 90 -19.41 9.46 5.30
N ALA A 91 -18.95 10.36 4.43
CA ALA A 91 -18.96 11.81 4.63
C ALA A 91 -18.37 12.26 6.00
N PRO A 92 -17.12 11.89 6.35
CA PRO A 92 -16.48 12.48 7.52
C PRO A 92 -16.33 14.00 7.35
N ALA A 93 -16.21 14.73 8.46
CA ALA A 93 -16.15 16.19 8.43
C ALA A 93 -14.97 16.72 7.60
N GLU A 94 -13.87 15.96 7.54
CA GLU A 94 -12.65 16.26 6.81
C GLU A 94 -12.77 16.02 5.30
N ALA A 95 -13.68 15.13 4.89
CA ALA A 95 -13.93 14.78 3.48
C ALA A 95 -15.42 14.48 3.25
N PRO A 96 -16.29 15.51 3.21
CA PRO A 96 -17.74 15.35 3.21
C PRO A 96 -18.32 14.67 1.96
N ASP A 97 -17.53 14.61 0.89
CA ASP A 97 -17.86 14.02 -0.42
C ASP A 97 -17.34 12.59 -0.59
N LYS A 98 -16.66 12.04 0.43
CA LYS A 98 -15.99 10.73 0.35
C LYS A 98 -16.57 9.69 1.28
N SER A 99 -16.44 8.45 0.86
CA SER A 99 -16.63 7.24 1.62
C SER A 99 -15.32 6.47 1.76
N TYR A 100 -15.08 5.94 2.95
CA TYR A 100 -13.91 5.16 3.32
C TYR A 100 -14.37 3.76 3.67
N VAL A 101 -13.86 2.76 2.95
CA VAL A 101 -14.24 1.35 3.10
C VAL A 101 -13.00 0.53 3.42
N SER A 102 -12.90 0.05 4.65
CA SER A 102 -11.74 -0.69 5.13
C SER A 102 -11.99 -2.20 5.10
N PHE A 103 -11.03 -2.90 4.54
CA PHE A 103 -10.95 -4.35 4.48
C PHE A 103 -9.85 -4.82 5.42
N GLY A 104 -10.22 -5.55 6.46
CA GLY A 104 -9.28 -6.13 7.42
C GLY A 104 -8.83 -7.52 7.00
N PHE A 105 -7.54 -7.78 7.15
CA PHE A 105 -6.98 -9.11 7.04
C PHE A 105 -7.47 -10.00 8.20
N VAL A 106 -7.89 -11.22 7.88
CA VAL A 106 -8.40 -12.21 8.85
C VAL A 106 -7.45 -13.39 8.98
N ALA A 107 -6.97 -13.92 7.86
CA ALA A 107 -6.13 -15.11 7.84
C ALA A 107 -5.27 -15.19 6.56
N ASP A 108 -4.11 -15.82 6.68
CA ASP A 108 -3.18 -16.05 5.55
C ASP A 108 -3.60 -17.28 4.73
N GLU A 109 -4.87 -17.32 4.32
CA GLU A 109 -5.48 -18.44 3.61
C GLU A 109 -6.42 -17.93 2.49
N PRO A 110 -6.18 -18.28 1.21
CA PRO A 110 -4.97 -18.92 0.70
C PRO A 110 -3.72 -18.07 0.99
N ARG A 111 -2.57 -18.68 1.20
CA ARG A 111 -1.35 -17.95 1.58
C ARG A 111 -1.01 -16.82 0.61
N ILE A 112 -0.73 -15.63 1.14
CA ILE A 112 -0.15 -14.52 0.38
C ILE A 112 1.31 -14.86 0.09
N SER A 113 1.58 -15.21 -1.16
CA SER A 113 2.96 -15.44 -1.64
C SER A 113 3.52 -14.14 -2.15
N LEU A 114 4.79 -13.84 -1.88
CA LEU A 114 5.43 -12.61 -2.35
C LEU A 114 6.68 -12.99 -3.13
N MET A 115 6.76 -12.52 -4.37
CA MET A 115 7.95 -12.67 -5.20
C MET A 115 8.51 -11.27 -5.57
N PRO A 116 9.84 -11.12 -5.67
CA PRO A 116 10.45 -9.82 -5.92
C PRO A 116 9.90 -9.17 -7.20
N ASN A 117 9.37 -7.95 -7.10
CA ASN A 117 8.77 -7.20 -8.21
C ASN A 117 7.56 -7.87 -8.89
N GLU A 118 6.96 -8.90 -8.30
CA GLU A 118 5.75 -9.53 -8.84
C GLU A 118 4.52 -9.12 -8.04
N GLU A 119 3.45 -8.80 -8.76
CA GLU A 119 2.18 -8.43 -8.16
C GLU A 119 1.46 -9.67 -7.63
N THR A 120 1.01 -9.59 -6.39
CA THR A 120 0.16 -10.59 -5.77
C THR A 120 -1.21 -9.99 -5.53
N MET A 121 -2.22 -10.58 -6.14
CA MET A 121 -3.60 -10.14 -6.00
C MET A 121 -4.17 -10.61 -4.65
N LEU A 122 -4.66 -9.67 -3.86
CA LEU A 122 -5.28 -9.94 -2.55
C LEU A 122 -6.75 -10.32 -2.70
N PHE A 123 -7.53 -9.48 -3.36
CA PHE A 123 -8.96 -9.70 -3.57
C PHE A 123 -9.46 -8.90 -4.77
N THR A 124 -10.66 -9.26 -5.22
CA THR A 124 -11.37 -8.58 -6.30
C THR A 124 -12.79 -8.21 -5.89
N PHE A 125 -13.35 -7.20 -6.54
CA PHE A 125 -14.77 -6.83 -6.43
C PHE A 125 -15.23 -6.10 -7.70
N THR A 126 -16.53 -5.95 -7.88
CA THR A 126 -17.11 -5.11 -8.94
C THR A 126 -17.75 -3.88 -8.34
N CYS A 127 -17.46 -2.69 -8.89
CA CYS A 127 -18.18 -1.47 -8.52
C CYS A 127 -19.61 -1.53 -9.07
N ASN A 128 -20.60 -1.18 -8.26
CA ASN A 128 -21.94 -0.94 -8.77
C ASN A 128 -22.04 0.54 -9.17
N GLY A 129 -22.56 0.85 -10.35
CA GLY A 129 -22.70 2.23 -10.85
C GLY A 129 -21.51 2.71 -11.67
N VAL A 130 -21.36 4.03 -11.81
CA VAL A 130 -20.42 4.69 -12.76
C VAL A 130 -19.06 5.06 -12.13
N HIS A 131 -18.78 4.57 -10.93
CA HIS A 131 -17.67 5.01 -10.08
C HIS A 131 -16.32 4.35 -10.39
N ALA A 132 -16.21 3.66 -11.52
CA ALA A 132 -15.00 2.93 -11.90
C ALA A 132 -13.81 3.84 -12.27
N ASN A 133 -13.95 5.17 -12.23
CA ASN A 133 -12.83 6.09 -12.38
C ASN A 133 -12.63 6.96 -11.13
N GLU A 134 -13.36 6.67 -10.06
CA GLU A 134 -13.47 7.51 -8.87
C GLU A 134 -13.14 6.73 -7.60
N ILE A 135 -12.34 5.66 -7.68
CA ILE A 135 -11.87 4.97 -6.47
C ILE A 135 -10.36 5.00 -6.39
N SER A 136 -9.87 5.12 -5.17
CA SER A 136 -8.45 5.12 -4.86
C SER A 136 -8.17 4.30 -3.60
N LEU A 137 -6.91 3.97 -3.37
CA LEU A 137 -6.47 3.54 -2.05
C LEU A 137 -6.25 4.76 -1.15
N PHE A 138 -6.39 4.56 0.15
CA PHE A 138 -6.15 5.57 1.17
C PHE A 138 -4.68 5.99 1.20
N ASP A 139 -4.37 7.28 1.06
CA ASP A 139 -3.00 7.75 1.24
C ASP A 139 -2.72 7.99 2.73
N ASN A 140 -1.93 7.10 3.34
CA ASN A 140 -1.56 7.16 4.76
C ASN A 140 -0.87 8.48 5.17
N ASN A 141 -0.31 9.25 4.23
CA ASN A 141 0.43 10.47 4.50
C ASN A 141 -0.38 11.73 4.23
N THR A 142 -1.28 11.71 3.25
CA THR A 142 -1.93 12.94 2.76
C THR A 142 -3.46 12.93 2.79
N ASP A 143 -4.11 11.79 3.06
CA ASP A 143 -5.57 11.78 3.08
C ASP A 143 -6.10 12.64 4.26
N PRO A 144 -7.07 13.55 4.02
CA PRO A 144 -7.60 14.43 5.05
C PRO A 144 -8.28 13.69 6.21
N PHE A 145 -8.70 12.44 6.02
CA PHE A 145 -9.29 11.60 7.06
C PHE A 145 -8.24 10.76 7.83
N ALA A 146 -6.94 10.99 7.61
CA ALA A 146 -5.87 10.38 8.40
C ALA A 146 -5.98 10.76 9.89
N ALA A 147 -5.52 9.88 10.77
CA ALA A 147 -5.59 10.12 12.21
C ALA A 147 -4.68 11.29 12.64
N PRO A 148 -5.12 12.15 13.59
CA PRO A 148 -6.42 12.12 14.28
C PRO A 148 -7.57 12.65 13.39
N ASN A 149 -8.71 11.97 13.42
CA ASN A 149 -9.92 12.34 12.67
C ASN A 149 -11.18 12.40 13.56
N SER A 150 -12.25 12.97 13.01
CA SER A 150 -13.55 13.21 13.65
C SER A 150 -14.24 11.96 14.16
N TYR A 151 -13.87 10.78 13.65
CA TYR A 151 -14.42 9.48 14.06
C TYR A 151 -13.53 8.74 15.06
N SER A 152 -12.37 9.29 15.43
CA SER A 152 -11.36 8.60 16.24
C SER A 152 -11.03 7.20 15.68
N SER A 153 -11.05 7.08 14.37
CA SER A 153 -10.79 5.85 13.62
C SER A 153 -9.38 5.85 13.04
N ASN A 154 -8.88 4.69 12.62
CA ASN A 154 -7.57 4.56 11.98
C ASN A 154 -7.73 3.93 10.58
N PRO A 155 -8.30 4.67 9.61
CA PRO A 155 -8.30 4.25 8.21
C PRO A 155 -6.86 4.25 7.69
N GLY A 156 -6.57 3.37 6.76
CA GLY A 156 -5.23 3.26 6.18
C GLY A 156 -5.02 1.98 5.41
N ASN A 157 -3.80 1.89 4.86
CA ASN A 157 -3.24 0.66 4.34
C ASN A 157 -2.14 0.17 5.27
N ASP A 158 -2.11 -1.13 5.52
CA ASP A 158 -1.08 -1.81 6.30
C ASP A 158 -0.92 -3.25 5.80
N ILE A 159 0.29 -3.79 5.96
CA ILE A 159 0.53 -5.22 5.86
C ILE A 159 1.73 -5.55 6.74
N GLY A 160 1.63 -6.62 7.52
CA GLY A 160 2.71 -7.12 8.35
C GLY A 160 3.04 -8.56 7.94
N VAL A 161 4.22 -8.77 7.37
CA VAL A 161 4.69 -10.08 6.93
C VAL A 161 5.96 -10.45 7.65
N ILE A 162 6.06 -11.67 8.16
CA ILE A 162 7.29 -12.22 8.76
C ILE A 162 7.90 -13.23 7.80
N ASP A 163 9.17 -13.08 7.50
CA ASP A 163 10.00 -14.05 6.79
C ASP A 163 10.88 -14.83 7.78
N PHE A 164 10.65 -16.13 7.89
CA PHE A 164 11.38 -17.00 8.80
C PHE A 164 12.65 -17.58 8.19
N SER A 165 12.93 -17.31 6.90
CA SER A 165 14.02 -17.94 6.15
C SER A 165 14.77 -16.97 5.25
N SER A 166 14.70 -15.67 5.54
CA SER A 166 15.54 -14.67 4.90
C SER A 166 17.03 -14.93 5.19
N PRO A 167 17.95 -14.64 4.24
CA PRO A 167 19.40 -14.76 4.47
C PRO A 167 19.91 -13.94 5.66
N ASN A 168 19.16 -12.93 6.07
CA ASN A 168 19.49 -12.04 7.18
C ASN A 168 18.86 -12.48 8.53
N GLY A 169 18.29 -13.69 8.61
CA GLY A 169 17.57 -14.19 9.78
C GLY A 169 16.06 -13.95 9.67
N VAL A 170 15.37 -13.84 10.82
CA VAL A 170 13.94 -13.51 10.83
C VAL A 170 13.77 -12.03 10.52
N VAL A 171 13.02 -11.71 9.46
CA VAL A 171 12.83 -10.36 8.95
C VAL A 171 11.34 -10.05 8.87
N SER A 172 10.96 -8.79 9.06
CA SER A 172 9.58 -8.32 8.86
C SER A 172 9.48 -7.36 7.69
N TYR A 173 8.51 -7.55 6.81
CA TYR A 173 8.13 -6.62 5.74
C TYR A 173 6.85 -5.88 6.09
N HIS A 174 6.80 -4.61 5.70
CA HIS A 174 5.73 -3.68 6.04
C HIS A 174 5.25 -2.90 4.83
N TYR A 175 4.03 -2.37 4.92
CA TYR A 175 3.50 -1.42 3.95
C TYR A 175 4.43 -0.19 3.81
N SER A 176 4.69 0.24 2.58
CA SER A 176 5.54 1.40 2.30
C SER A 176 4.88 2.47 1.42
N GLY A 177 3.80 2.16 0.72
CA GLY A 177 3.13 3.13 -0.14
C GLY A 177 2.18 2.51 -1.16
N ILE A 178 1.69 3.38 -2.04
CA ILE A 178 0.87 3.02 -3.20
C ILE A 178 1.71 3.24 -4.45
N TYR A 179 1.61 2.32 -5.41
CA TYR A 179 2.23 2.47 -6.74
C TYR A 179 1.19 2.40 -7.85
N GLY A 180 1.58 2.87 -9.03
CA GLY A 180 0.72 2.94 -10.20
C GLY A 180 -0.18 4.18 -10.18
N ASN A 181 -0.89 4.39 -11.30
CA ASN A 181 -1.85 5.48 -11.39
C ASN A 181 -3.13 5.06 -10.69
N THR A 182 -3.32 5.57 -9.48
CA THR A 182 -4.66 5.67 -8.92
C THR A 182 -5.43 6.69 -9.74
N PRO A 183 -6.62 6.40 -10.29
CA PRO A 183 -7.45 7.43 -10.91
C PRO A 183 -7.60 8.57 -9.89
N ALA A 184 -7.04 9.72 -10.21
CA ALA A 184 -7.12 10.86 -9.33
C ALA A 184 -8.59 11.29 -9.29
N PHE A 185 -9.17 11.33 -8.10
CA PHE A 185 -10.45 12.00 -7.89
C PHE A 185 -10.37 13.41 -8.48
N GLY A 186 -11.12 13.65 -9.55
CA GLY A 186 -11.32 14.99 -10.11
C GLY A 186 -10.40 15.42 -11.26
N THR A 187 -9.66 14.54 -11.92
CA THR A 187 -9.10 14.86 -13.25
C THR A 187 -9.97 14.25 -14.34
N ASN A 188 -10.69 15.11 -15.07
CA ASN A 188 -11.50 14.77 -16.24
C ASN A 188 -10.62 14.29 -17.42
N ASP A 189 -9.89 13.19 -17.26
CA ASP A 189 -9.32 12.49 -18.41
C ASP A 189 -10.43 11.63 -19.03
N VAL A 190 -11.27 12.34 -19.79
CA VAL A 190 -12.10 11.77 -20.84
C VAL A 190 -11.14 11.11 -21.84
N ILE A 191 -10.85 9.82 -21.67
CA ILE A 191 -10.28 9.05 -22.78
C ILE A 191 -11.41 8.87 -23.79
N ALA A 192 -11.44 9.81 -24.72
CA ALA A 192 -12.13 9.71 -25.99
C ALA A 192 -11.60 8.47 -26.73
N ALA A 193 -12.29 7.34 -26.59
CA ALA A 193 -12.10 6.17 -27.43
C ALA A 193 -13.48 5.69 -27.92
N ALA A 194 -14.19 6.58 -28.60
CA ALA A 194 -15.29 6.25 -29.49
C ALA A 194 -15.43 7.43 -30.46
N ASN A 195 -14.81 7.30 -31.65
CA ASN A 195 -15.22 7.86 -32.93
C ASN A 195 -14.01 7.89 -33.89
N GLU A 196 -13.67 6.72 -34.43
CA GLU A 196 -13.14 6.63 -35.79
C GLU A 196 -13.93 5.54 -36.50
N GLU A 197 -15.10 5.90 -37.00
CA GLU A 197 -15.59 5.36 -38.27
C GLU A 197 -15.35 6.45 -39.33
N ASP A 198 -14.50 6.12 -40.31
CA ASP A 198 -14.69 6.37 -41.74
C ASP A 198 -13.74 5.45 -42.55
#